data_AF-A0A9D4XLS4-F1
#
_entry.id   AF-A0A9D4XLS4-F1
#
_cell.length_a   1.000
_cell.length_b   1.000
_cell.length_c   1.000
_cell.angle_alpha   90.00
_cell.angle_beta   90.00
_cell.angle_gamma   90.00
#
_symmetry.space_group_name_H-M   'P 1'
#
loop_
_entity.id
_entity.type
_entity.pdbx_description
1 polymer ?
#
loop_
_entity_poly.entity_id
_entity_poly.type
_entity_poly.pdbx_seq_one_letter_code
_entity_poly.pdbx_strand_id
1 'polypeptide(L)'
;MLACWVEDPNGDAFKKHIARLPDYLWISEDGMTMQSAAGSQLWDAVFSIKALLATDLIEETCSTLAKAHDFVKKTQGLIVEHEYVECTGSVIQALVLFKKMYPEFKANEIDDCITNAVQFIEESQTSNGSWFGAWGICFIYSTWLALNGLEAAGKTYKNCPAISRATKFLLQTQRKDGGWGESFLSCLQKAYDPLEEDHRSNVIQTSWLLWA
;
A
#
# COMPACT_ATOMS: atom_id res chain seq x y z
N MET A 1 -11.40 18.61 -19.51
CA MET A 1 -11.82 20.01 -19.27
C MET A 1 -11.36 20.95 -20.38
N LEU A 2 -10.06 21.26 -20.53
CA LEU A 2 -9.60 22.24 -21.54
C LEU A 2 -9.95 21.83 -22.98
N ALA A 3 -9.75 20.56 -23.35
CA ALA A 3 -10.14 20.05 -24.67
C ALA A 3 -11.64 20.25 -24.94
N CYS A 4 -12.51 19.87 -23.99
CA CYS A 4 -13.96 20.06 -24.11
C CYS A 4 -14.37 21.54 -24.22
N TRP A 5 -13.62 22.44 -23.57
CA TRP A 5 -13.85 23.88 -23.67
C TRP A 5 -13.47 24.43 -25.05
N VAL A 6 -12.36 23.96 -25.63
CA VAL A 6 -11.95 24.34 -27.00
C VAL A 6 -12.96 23.88 -28.03
N GLU A 7 -13.54 22.69 -27.84
CA GLU A 7 -14.56 22.13 -28.74
C GLU A 7 -15.90 22.88 -28.63
N ASP A 8 -16.44 23.05 -27.41
CA ASP A 8 -17.65 23.82 -27.16
C ASP A 8 -17.65 24.40 -25.74
N PRO A 9 -17.40 25.71 -25.57
CA PRO A 9 -17.35 26.34 -24.26
C PRO A 9 -18.71 26.43 -23.57
N ASN A 10 -19.82 26.21 -24.27
CA ASN A 10 -21.18 26.18 -23.71
C ASN A 10 -21.76 24.75 -23.66
N GLY A 11 -20.98 23.75 -24.09
CA GLY A 11 -21.40 22.37 -24.20
C GLY A 11 -21.58 21.67 -22.85
N ASP A 12 -22.45 20.67 -22.83
CA ASP A 12 -22.76 19.92 -21.60
C ASP A 12 -21.55 19.16 -21.05
N ALA A 13 -20.62 18.73 -21.91
CA ALA A 13 -19.37 18.09 -21.50
C ALA A 13 -18.48 19.04 -20.67
N PHE A 14 -18.35 20.29 -21.10
CA PHE A 14 -17.58 21.30 -20.35
C PHE A 14 -18.26 21.64 -19.02
N LYS A 15 -19.59 21.83 -19.00
CA LYS A 15 -20.35 22.06 -17.76
C LYS A 15 -20.18 20.92 -16.74
N LYS A 16 -20.21 19.67 -17.20
CA LYS A 16 -19.96 18.49 -16.36
C LYS A 16 -18.55 18.48 -15.77
N HIS A 17 -17.53 18.94 -16.52
CA HIS A 17 -16.18 19.09 -15.99
C HIS A 17 -16.08 20.18 -14.92
N ILE A 18 -16.68 21.36 -15.16
CA ILE A 18 -16.68 22.46 -14.18
C ILE A 18 -17.33 22.02 -12.86
N ALA A 19 -18.45 21.28 -12.94
CA ALA A 19 -19.14 20.75 -11.76
C ALA A 19 -18.27 19.79 -10.92
N ARG A 20 -17.17 19.26 -11.47
CA ARG A 20 -16.23 18.34 -10.79
C ARG A 20 -14.98 19.01 -10.24
N LEU A 21 -14.76 20.30 -10.50
CA LEU A 21 -13.63 21.04 -9.93
C LEU A 21 -13.58 20.97 -8.39
N PRO A 22 -14.70 21.12 -7.65
CA PRO A 22 -14.67 21.03 -6.20
C PRO A 22 -14.20 19.67 -5.67
N ASP A 23 -14.41 18.58 -6.42
CA ASP A 23 -14.00 17.22 -6.02
C ASP A 23 -12.47 17.10 -5.85
N TYR A 24 -11.69 18.03 -6.44
CA TYR A 24 -10.23 18.08 -6.36
C TYR A 24 -9.71 19.14 -5.39
N LEU A 25 -10.55 19.99 -4.81
CA LEU A 25 -10.10 21.07 -3.92
C LEU A 25 -10.20 20.62 -2.46
N TRP A 26 -9.15 20.88 -1.68
CA TRP A 26 -9.12 20.59 -0.25
C TRP A 26 -8.70 21.82 0.54
N ILE A 27 -9.34 22.07 1.68
CA ILE A 27 -8.97 23.17 2.58
C ILE A 27 -8.25 22.57 3.78
N SER A 28 -6.96 22.88 3.90
CA SER A 28 -6.08 22.50 5.00
C SER A 28 -5.70 23.72 5.87
N GLU A 29 -4.93 23.47 6.92
CA GLU A 29 -4.47 24.51 7.86
C GLU A 29 -3.62 25.62 7.22
N ASP A 30 -2.97 25.33 6.10
CA ASP A 30 -2.14 26.23 5.31
C ASP A 30 -2.84 26.83 4.08
N GLY A 31 -4.14 26.54 3.90
CA GLY A 31 -4.98 27.12 2.85
C GLY A 31 -5.63 26.08 1.95
N MET A 32 -6.03 26.50 0.75
CA MET A 32 -6.67 25.62 -0.21
C MET A 32 -5.63 25.02 -1.17
N THR A 33 -5.64 23.69 -1.28
CA THR A 33 -4.77 22.92 -2.16
C THR A 33 -5.58 22.08 -3.14
N MET A 34 -4.93 21.57 -4.19
CA MET A 34 -5.54 20.66 -5.16
C MET A 34 -5.02 19.25 -4.91
N GLN A 35 -5.93 18.30 -4.73
CA GLN A 35 -5.63 16.88 -4.59
C GLN A 35 -5.18 16.31 -5.94
N SER A 36 -4.27 15.34 -5.91
CA SER A 36 -3.75 14.65 -7.11
C SER A 36 -4.78 13.72 -7.76
N ALA A 37 -5.76 13.26 -6.99
CA ALA A 37 -6.89 12.46 -7.42
C ALA A 37 -8.18 12.98 -6.77
N ALA A 38 -9.32 12.37 -7.10
CA ALA A 38 -10.59 12.64 -6.40
C ALA A 38 -10.58 12.22 -4.92
N GLY A 39 -9.45 11.70 -4.41
CA GLY A 39 -9.16 11.39 -3.01
C GLY A 39 -8.50 10.01 -2.85
N SER A 40 -8.19 9.67 -1.59
CA SER A 40 -7.62 8.38 -1.15
C SER A 40 -8.63 7.53 -0.37
N GLN A 41 -9.93 7.79 -0.52
CA GLN A 41 -10.97 7.33 0.41
C GLN A 41 -11.03 5.80 0.55
N LEU A 42 -10.97 5.07 -0.56
CA LEU A 42 -11.00 3.60 -0.52
C LEU A 42 -9.73 3.03 0.13
N TRP A 43 -8.58 3.62 -0.19
CA TRP A 43 -7.29 3.23 0.38
C TRP A 43 -7.29 3.41 1.91
N ASP A 44 -7.67 4.60 2.38
CA ASP A 44 -7.69 4.93 3.80
C ASP A 44 -8.73 4.08 4.56
N ALA A 45 -9.90 3.83 3.96
CA ALA A 45 -10.94 3.00 4.57
C ALA A 45 -10.46 1.56 4.75
N VAL A 46 -9.85 0.94 3.73
CA VAL A 46 -9.39 -0.45 3.79
C VAL A 46 -8.26 -0.62 4.80
N PHE A 47 -7.28 0.29 4.85
CA PHE A 47 -6.23 0.23 5.86
C PHE A 47 -6.75 0.48 7.27
N SER A 48 -7.73 1.39 7.43
CA SER A 48 -8.39 1.62 8.72
C SER A 48 -9.14 0.37 9.19
N ILE A 49 -9.84 -0.33 8.28
CA ILE A 49 -10.49 -1.62 8.61
C ILE A 49 -9.43 -2.63 9.08
N LYS A 50 -8.32 -2.80 8.35
CA LYS A 50 -7.25 -3.73 8.75
C LYS A 50 -6.68 -3.38 10.13
N ALA A 51 -6.44 -2.09 10.40
CA ALA A 51 -5.94 -1.63 11.68
C ALA A 51 -6.92 -1.91 12.82
N LEU A 52 -8.22 -1.58 12.64
CA LEU A 52 -9.25 -1.82 13.65
C LEU A 52 -9.47 -3.31 13.92
N LEU A 53 -9.39 -4.17 12.90
CA LEU A 53 -9.47 -5.61 13.10
C LEU A 53 -8.26 -6.17 13.87
N ALA A 54 -7.09 -5.52 13.77
CA ALA A 54 -5.89 -5.93 14.49
C ALA A 54 -5.86 -5.51 15.97
N THR A 55 -6.75 -4.61 16.42
CA THR A 55 -6.77 -4.16 17.82
C THR A 55 -7.53 -5.07 18.78
N ASP A 56 -8.26 -6.07 18.26
CA ASP A 56 -9.19 -6.92 19.02
C ASP A 56 -10.34 -6.14 19.72
N LEU A 57 -10.63 -4.91 19.25
CA LEU A 57 -11.69 -4.04 19.77
C LEU A 57 -12.97 -4.11 18.93
N ILE A 58 -13.35 -5.30 18.46
CA ILE A 58 -14.47 -5.47 17.53
C ILE A 58 -15.80 -5.05 18.17
N GLU A 59 -16.00 -5.35 19.46
CA GLU A 59 -17.24 -4.99 20.16
C GLU A 59 -17.48 -3.48 20.19
N GLU A 60 -16.41 -2.70 20.35
CA GLU A 60 -16.45 -1.23 20.37
C GLU A 60 -16.57 -0.63 18.96
N THR A 61 -16.05 -1.33 17.94
CA THR A 61 -15.90 -0.80 16.58
C THR A 61 -16.88 -1.40 15.57
N CYS A 62 -17.75 -2.33 15.99
CA CYS A 62 -18.65 -3.08 15.11
C CYS A 62 -19.51 -2.19 14.20
N SER A 63 -20.10 -1.13 14.75
CA SER A 63 -20.94 -0.21 13.95
C SER A 63 -20.13 0.56 12.90
N THR A 64 -18.87 0.89 13.20
CA THR A 64 -17.92 1.51 12.27
C THR A 64 -17.52 0.53 11.18
N LEU A 65 -17.16 -0.70 11.54
CA LEU A 65 -16.81 -1.76 10.61
C LEU A 65 -17.96 -2.10 9.65
N ALA A 66 -19.21 -2.11 10.14
CA ALA A 66 -20.39 -2.34 9.30
C ALA A 66 -20.57 -1.26 8.22
N LYS A 67 -20.37 0.02 8.57
CA LYS A 67 -20.42 1.14 7.61
C LYS A 67 -19.25 1.06 6.62
N ALA A 68 -18.06 0.75 7.12
CA ALA A 68 -16.87 0.63 6.29
C ALA A 68 -17.02 -0.51 5.26
N HIS A 69 -17.61 -1.64 5.65
CA HIS A 69 -17.95 -2.73 4.74
C HIS A 69 -18.95 -2.30 3.67
N ASP A 70 -20.03 -1.57 4.02
CA ASP A 70 -20.99 -1.05 3.03
C ASP A 70 -20.32 -0.07 2.04
N PHE A 71 -19.43 0.79 2.53
CA PHE A 71 -18.65 1.69 1.70
C PHE A 71 -17.76 0.94 0.71
N VAL A 72 -16.99 -0.06 1.17
CA VAL A 72 -16.13 -0.90 0.30
C VAL A 72 -16.98 -1.61 -0.75
N LYS A 73 -18.13 -2.14 -0.37
CA LYS A 73 -19.05 -2.81 -1.31
C LYS A 73 -19.55 -1.89 -2.42
N LYS A 74 -19.80 -0.62 -2.11
CA LYS A 74 -20.30 0.38 -3.07
C LYS A 74 -19.23 0.98 -3.98
N THR A 75 -17.95 0.80 -3.64
CA THR A 75 -16.81 1.47 -4.31
C THR A 75 -15.91 0.51 -5.10
N GLN A 76 -16.36 -0.73 -5.32
CA GLN A 76 -15.62 -1.71 -6.12
C GLN A 76 -15.44 -1.23 -7.57
N GLY A 77 -14.21 -1.24 -8.05
CA GLY A 77 -13.83 -0.86 -9.42
C GLY A 77 -12.60 -1.63 -9.88
N LEU A 78 -12.31 -1.56 -11.18
CA LEU A 78 -11.15 -2.19 -11.82
C LEU A 78 -10.18 -1.12 -12.29
N ILE A 79 -8.90 -1.29 -11.95
CA ILE A 79 -7.79 -0.49 -12.46
C ILE A 79 -6.81 -1.47 -13.11
N VAL A 80 -6.29 -1.09 -14.29
CA VAL A 80 -5.22 -1.82 -14.97
C VAL A 80 -3.94 -1.01 -14.78
N GLU A 81 -2.92 -1.65 -14.22
CA GLU A 81 -1.67 -1.00 -13.87
C GLU A 81 -0.50 -1.98 -14.08
N HIS A 82 0.72 -1.46 -14.00
CA HIS A 82 1.95 -2.26 -14.00
C HIS A 82 2.09 -3.12 -12.74
N GLU A 83 2.94 -4.15 -12.82
CA GLU A 83 3.24 -5.04 -11.72
C GLU A 83 4.18 -4.37 -10.72
N TYR A 84 3.75 -4.31 -9.45
CA TYR A 84 4.51 -3.72 -8.34
C TYR A 84 4.53 -4.68 -7.16
N VAL A 85 5.66 -4.74 -6.44
CA VAL A 85 5.84 -5.61 -5.26
C VAL A 85 4.75 -5.35 -4.22
N GLU A 86 4.38 -4.09 -4.03
CA GLU A 86 3.35 -3.65 -3.09
C GLU A 86 1.96 -4.23 -3.40
N CYS A 87 1.58 -4.16 -4.68
CA CYS A 87 0.32 -4.70 -5.17
C CYS A 87 0.34 -6.22 -5.12
N THR A 88 1.42 -6.84 -5.57
CA THR A 88 1.60 -8.30 -5.58
C THR A 88 1.51 -8.88 -4.16
N GLY A 89 2.20 -8.28 -3.19
CA GLY A 89 2.13 -8.72 -1.79
C GLY A 89 0.74 -8.60 -1.17
N SER A 90 -0.02 -7.57 -1.55
CA SER A 90 -1.41 -7.38 -1.12
C SER A 90 -2.36 -8.39 -1.76
N VAL A 91 -2.17 -8.70 -3.04
CA VAL A 91 -2.96 -9.71 -3.76
C VAL A 91 -2.73 -11.11 -3.20
N ILE A 92 -1.49 -11.48 -2.85
CA ILE A 92 -1.21 -12.77 -2.20
C ILE A 92 -2.01 -12.91 -0.90
N GLN A 93 -1.96 -11.90 -0.02
CA GLN A 93 -2.75 -11.91 1.23
C GLN A 93 -4.25 -12.13 0.97
N ALA A 94 -4.81 -11.39 0.01
CA ALA A 94 -6.22 -11.49 -0.35
C ALA A 94 -6.58 -12.87 -0.91
N LEU A 95 -5.78 -13.41 -1.84
CA LEU A 95 -6.01 -14.72 -2.46
C LEU A 95 -5.88 -15.87 -1.47
N VAL A 96 -4.90 -15.81 -0.55
CA VAL A 96 -4.75 -16.81 0.52
C VAL A 96 -5.97 -16.82 1.43
N LEU A 97 -6.46 -15.64 1.85
CA LEU A 97 -7.68 -15.54 2.65
C LEU A 97 -8.92 -16.01 1.88
N PHE A 98 -9.06 -15.60 0.61
CA PHE A 98 -10.15 -16.00 -0.25
C PHE A 98 -10.19 -17.52 -0.44
N LYS A 99 -9.04 -18.16 -0.72
CA LYS A 99 -8.93 -19.61 -0.87
C LYS A 99 -9.31 -20.36 0.40
N LYS A 100 -8.99 -19.82 1.60
CA LYS A 100 -9.44 -20.41 2.87
C LYS A 100 -10.97 -20.42 3.00
N MET A 101 -11.64 -19.40 2.49
CA MET A 101 -13.10 -19.29 2.52
C MET A 101 -13.79 -20.08 1.40
N TYR A 102 -13.16 -20.18 0.23
CA TYR A 102 -13.71 -20.81 -0.99
C TYR A 102 -12.70 -21.79 -1.60
N PRO A 103 -12.40 -22.91 -0.92
CA PRO A 103 -11.27 -23.78 -1.28
C PRO A 103 -11.41 -24.48 -2.64
N GLU A 104 -12.63 -24.61 -3.16
CA GLU A 104 -12.90 -25.28 -4.45
C GLU A 104 -12.90 -24.30 -5.63
N PHE A 105 -13.03 -22.99 -5.40
CA PHE A 105 -13.15 -22.02 -6.46
C PHE A 105 -11.78 -21.75 -7.10
N LYS A 106 -11.56 -22.25 -8.32
CA LYS A 106 -10.34 -22.01 -9.12
C LYS A 106 -9.04 -22.26 -8.34
N ALA A 107 -9.04 -23.32 -7.53
CA ALA A 107 -7.99 -23.58 -6.55
C ALA A 107 -6.60 -23.65 -7.19
N ASN A 108 -6.49 -24.35 -8.33
CA ASN A 108 -5.23 -24.52 -9.05
C ASN A 108 -4.74 -23.20 -9.64
N GLU A 109 -5.63 -22.42 -10.27
CA GLU A 109 -5.27 -21.12 -10.85
C GLU A 109 -4.84 -20.12 -9.77
N ILE A 110 -5.47 -20.17 -8.59
CA ILE A 110 -5.08 -19.36 -7.44
C ILE A 110 -3.70 -19.78 -6.93
N ASP A 111 -3.42 -21.08 -6.84
CA ASP A 111 -2.12 -21.59 -6.40
C ASP A 111 -0.99 -21.24 -7.36
N ASP A 112 -1.23 -21.37 -8.66
CA ASP A 112 -0.29 -20.96 -9.70
C ASP A 112 -0.04 -19.44 -9.62
N CYS A 113 -1.11 -18.64 -9.43
CA CYS A 113 -1.00 -17.20 -9.27
C CYS A 113 -0.17 -16.80 -8.05
N ILE A 114 -0.43 -17.40 -6.87
CA ILE A 114 0.35 -17.16 -5.65
C ILE A 114 1.81 -17.57 -5.85
N THR A 115 2.05 -18.73 -6.48
CA THR A 115 3.41 -19.23 -6.74
C THR A 115 4.21 -18.25 -7.60
N ASN A 116 3.63 -17.81 -8.72
CA ASN A 116 4.26 -16.84 -9.62
C ASN A 116 4.47 -15.48 -8.94
N ALA A 117 3.49 -15.04 -8.15
CA ALA A 117 3.56 -13.79 -7.40
C ALA A 117 4.70 -13.80 -6.36
N VAL A 118 4.87 -14.90 -5.64
CA VAL A 118 5.99 -15.11 -4.70
C VAL A 118 7.32 -15.06 -5.44
N GLN A 119 7.44 -15.76 -6.57
CA GLN A 119 8.66 -15.73 -7.39
C GLN A 119 9.00 -14.31 -7.85
N PHE A 120 8.02 -13.56 -8.34
CA PHE A 120 8.21 -12.15 -8.71
C PHE A 120 8.73 -11.30 -7.55
N ILE A 121 8.18 -11.45 -6.34
CA ILE A 121 8.68 -10.74 -5.15
C ILE A 121 10.13 -11.14 -4.87
N GLU A 122 10.45 -12.44 -4.85
CA GLU A 122 11.82 -12.90 -4.57
C GLU A 122 12.84 -12.40 -5.61
N GLU A 123 12.48 -12.37 -6.89
CA GLU A 123 13.32 -11.89 -8.00
C GLU A 123 13.48 -10.36 -8.03
N SER A 124 12.48 -9.62 -7.54
CA SER A 124 12.50 -8.16 -7.48
C SER A 124 13.29 -7.61 -6.29
N GLN A 125 13.82 -8.47 -5.42
CA GLN A 125 14.54 -8.03 -4.22
C GLN A 125 15.89 -7.40 -4.60
N THR A 126 16.18 -6.25 -4.00
CA THR A 126 17.46 -5.56 -4.22
C THR A 126 18.60 -6.25 -3.48
N SER A 127 19.84 -5.93 -3.87
CA SER A 127 21.05 -6.54 -3.32
C SER A 127 21.26 -6.29 -1.82
N ASN A 128 20.72 -5.18 -1.29
CA ASN A 128 20.80 -4.89 0.14
C ASN A 128 19.75 -5.67 0.98
N GLY A 129 18.82 -6.40 0.33
CA GLY A 129 17.76 -7.17 0.97
C GLY A 129 16.40 -6.47 1.05
N SER A 130 16.29 -5.21 0.65
CA SER A 130 15.02 -4.47 0.59
C SER A 130 14.36 -4.56 -0.79
N TRP A 131 13.16 -4.00 -0.93
CA TRP A 131 12.48 -3.81 -2.22
C TRP A 131 12.26 -2.33 -2.49
N PHE A 132 12.36 -1.90 -3.75
CA PHE A 132 12.05 -0.52 -4.13
C PHE A 132 10.55 -0.27 -4.06
N GLY A 133 10.13 0.88 -3.52
CA GLY A 133 8.72 1.29 -3.45
C GLY A 133 8.37 2.33 -4.51
N ALA A 134 7.25 2.12 -5.19
CA ALA A 134 6.69 3.03 -6.18
C ALA A 134 5.64 3.98 -5.58
N TRP A 135 4.94 3.55 -4.51
CA TRP A 135 3.77 4.25 -3.99
C TRP A 135 3.94 4.85 -2.58
N GLY A 136 5.09 4.62 -1.96
CA GLY A 136 5.47 5.18 -0.66
C GLY A 136 6.97 5.44 -0.60
N ILE A 137 7.44 6.09 0.47
CA ILE A 137 8.88 6.35 0.68
C ILE A 137 9.47 5.22 1.52
N CYS A 138 10.38 4.42 1.00
CA CYS A 138 10.46 3.84 -0.34
C CYS A 138 10.82 2.37 -0.16
N PHE A 139 12.02 2.12 0.35
CA PHE A 139 12.49 0.78 0.64
C PHE A 139 11.85 0.19 1.89
N ILE A 140 11.63 1.00 2.94
CA ILE A 140 10.93 0.56 4.14
C ILE A 140 9.50 0.13 3.79
N TYR A 141 8.79 0.98 3.06
CA TYR A 141 7.39 0.77 2.68
C TYR A 141 7.20 -0.53 1.87
N SER A 142 7.97 -0.70 0.80
CA SER A 142 7.84 -1.87 -0.07
C SER A 142 8.30 -3.15 0.60
N THR A 143 9.33 -3.07 1.46
CA THR A 143 9.80 -4.23 2.24
C THR A 143 8.72 -4.76 3.19
N TRP A 144 7.94 -3.88 3.85
CA TRP A 144 6.80 -4.30 4.67
C TRP A 144 5.75 -5.08 3.87
N LEU A 145 5.35 -4.59 2.70
CA LEU A 145 4.35 -5.26 1.87
C LEU A 145 4.86 -6.56 1.25
N ALA A 146 6.14 -6.62 0.86
CA ALA A 146 6.80 -7.83 0.39
C ALA A 146 6.81 -8.92 1.48
N LEU A 147 7.21 -8.56 2.70
CA LEU A 147 7.27 -9.48 3.84
C LEU A 147 5.89 -10.05 4.17
N ASN A 148 4.84 -9.21 4.24
CA ASN A 148 3.47 -9.68 4.45
C ASN A 148 2.98 -10.63 3.35
N GLY A 149 3.31 -10.35 2.08
CA GLY A 149 2.94 -11.22 0.98
C GLY A 149 3.63 -12.59 1.08
N LEU A 150 4.93 -12.60 1.34
CA LEU A 150 5.70 -13.83 1.50
C LEU A 150 5.21 -14.63 2.72
N GLU A 151 4.97 -13.97 3.85
CA GLU A 151 4.47 -14.60 5.07
C GLU A 151 3.08 -15.21 4.87
N ALA A 152 2.16 -14.50 4.20
CA ALA A 152 0.84 -15.03 3.85
C ALA A 152 0.93 -16.28 2.95
N ALA A 153 1.93 -16.38 2.08
CA ALA A 153 2.21 -17.56 1.25
C ALA A 153 2.92 -18.70 2.02
N GLY A 154 3.11 -18.58 3.34
CA GLY A 154 3.77 -19.59 4.18
C GLY A 154 5.30 -19.56 4.10
N LYS A 155 5.88 -18.49 3.59
CA LYS A 155 7.33 -18.26 3.67
C LYS A 155 7.69 -17.78 5.08
N THR A 156 8.86 -18.18 5.53
CA THR A 156 9.39 -17.89 6.86
C THR A 156 10.88 -17.62 6.76
N TYR A 157 11.46 -17.09 7.83
CA TYR A 157 12.90 -16.90 7.94
C TYR A 157 13.71 -18.18 7.64
N LYS A 158 13.16 -19.37 7.93
CA LYS A 158 13.84 -20.66 7.77
C LYS A 158 13.80 -21.22 6.35
N ASN A 159 12.75 -20.92 5.57
CA ASN A 159 12.52 -21.52 4.26
C ASN A 159 12.62 -20.51 3.09
N CYS A 160 12.82 -19.22 3.38
CA CYS A 160 12.90 -18.17 2.38
C CYS A 160 14.10 -17.24 2.66
N PRO A 161 15.20 -17.37 1.89
CA PRO A 161 16.36 -16.51 2.02
C PRO A 161 16.05 -15.01 1.83
N ALA A 162 15.02 -14.68 1.03
CA ALA A 162 14.59 -13.29 0.84
C ALA A 162 14.14 -12.65 2.15
N ILE A 163 13.35 -13.36 2.97
CA ILE A 163 12.94 -12.89 4.31
C ILE A 163 14.16 -12.68 5.20
N SER A 164 15.14 -13.58 5.18
CA SER A 164 16.36 -13.42 5.98
C SER A 164 17.18 -12.18 5.58
N ARG A 165 17.29 -11.89 4.28
CA ARG A 165 17.99 -10.70 3.79
C ARG A 165 17.25 -9.42 4.17
N ALA A 166 15.93 -9.41 4.01
CA ALA A 166 15.08 -8.30 4.41
C ALA A 166 15.18 -8.02 5.91
N THR A 167 15.09 -9.04 6.75
CA THR A 167 15.25 -8.92 8.20
C THR A 167 16.60 -8.29 8.56
N LYS A 168 17.68 -8.70 7.87
CA LYS A 168 19.01 -8.10 8.08
C LYS A 168 19.03 -6.63 7.69
N PHE A 169 18.44 -6.26 6.55
CA PHE A 169 18.28 -4.86 6.15
C PHE A 169 17.56 -4.04 7.22
N LEU A 170 16.42 -4.52 7.73
CA LEU A 170 15.63 -3.83 8.75
C LEU A 170 16.41 -3.63 10.06
N LEU A 171 17.10 -4.66 10.54
CA LEU A 171 17.90 -4.57 11.76
C LEU A 171 19.11 -3.61 11.60
N GLN A 172 19.69 -3.55 10.40
CA GLN A 172 20.81 -2.65 10.12
C GLN A 172 20.38 -1.19 9.99
N THR A 173 19.13 -0.92 9.64
CA THR A 173 18.59 0.43 9.45
C THR A 173 17.82 0.96 10.66
N GLN A 174 17.68 0.16 11.73
CA GLN A 174 17.04 0.60 12.96
C GLN A 174 17.84 1.74 13.62
N ARG A 175 17.14 2.80 14.00
CA ARG A 175 17.74 3.98 14.67
C ARG A 175 17.91 3.72 16.16
N LYS A 176 18.73 4.55 16.82
CA LYS A 176 19.04 4.41 18.26
C LYS A 176 17.81 4.53 19.18
N ASP A 177 16.78 5.23 18.73
CA ASP A 177 15.51 5.37 19.45
C ASP A 177 14.56 4.17 19.25
N GLY A 178 15.00 3.15 18.51
CA GLY A 178 14.25 1.92 18.22
C GLY A 178 13.32 2.03 17.01
N GLY A 179 13.16 3.21 16.42
CA GLY A 179 12.33 3.42 15.24
C GLY A 179 13.09 3.36 13.92
N TRP A 180 12.39 3.67 12.84
CA TRP A 180 12.94 3.78 11.49
C TRP A 180 12.58 5.10 10.83
N GLY A 181 13.40 5.48 9.86
CA GLY A 181 13.31 6.76 9.18
C GLY A 181 14.07 6.75 7.87
N GLU A 182 13.36 6.93 6.76
CA GLU A 182 13.89 7.00 5.41
C GLU A 182 13.51 8.35 4.76
N SER A 183 14.48 8.97 4.11
CA SER A 183 14.33 10.24 3.39
C SER A 183 13.61 10.06 2.06
N PHE A 184 12.86 11.07 1.61
CA PHE A 184 12.25 11.10 0.28
C PHE A 184 13.30 11.02 -0.85
N LEU A 185 14.55 11.40 -0.56
CA LEU A 185 15.68 11.29 -1.48
C LEU A 185 15.90 9.85 -1.95
N SER A 186 15.49 8.86 -1.14
CA SER A 186 15.56 7.45 -1.51
C SER A 186 14.81 7.16 -2.81
N CYS A 187 13.68 7.83 -3.04
CA CYS A 187 12.90 7.70 -4.27
C CYS A 187 13.65 8.25 -5.49
N LEU A 188 14.32 9.40 -5.33
CA LEU A 188 15.04 10.08 -6.41
C LEU A 188 16.33 9.33 -6.79
N GLN A 189 17.07 8.87 -5.78
CA GLN A 189 18.34 8.18 -5.96
C GLN A 189 18.17 6.70 -6.32
N LYS A 190 16.97 6.13 -6.07
CA LYS A 190 16.69 4.69 -6.16
C LYS A 190 17.66 3.86 -5.31
N ALA A 191 18.04 4.41 -4.16
CA ALA A 191 18.91 3.80 -3.17
C ALA A 191 18.44 4.22 -1.78
N TYR A 192 18.61 3.38 -0.77
CA TYR A 192 18.17 3.70 0.58
C TYR A 192 18.97 4.89 1.14
N ASP A 193 18.27 5.97 1.50
CA ASP A 193 18.82 7.18 2.08
C ASP A 193 18.20 7.38 3.49
N PRO A 194 18.95 7.14 4.58
CA PRO A 194 18.44 7.29 5.93
C PRO A 194 18.12 8.75 6.25
N LEU A 195 17.18 9.00 7.18
CA LEU A 195 17.02 10.35 7.73
C LEU A 195 18.31 10.83 8.41
N GLU A 196 18.57 12.13 8.35
CA GLU A 196 19.69 12.78 9.05
C GLU A 196 19.69 12.45 10.55
N GLU A 197 20.87 12.48 11.19
CA GLU A 197 21.03 11.98 12.57
C GLU A 197 20.23 12.78 13.61
N ASP A 198 20.02 14.07 13.39
CA ASP A 198 19.30 14.99 14.26
C ASP A 198 17.76 14.86 14.15
N HIS A 199 17.28 14.17 13.10
CA HIS A 199 15.86 13.90 12.91
C HIS A 199 15.38 12.74 13.79
N ARG A 200 14.10 12.79 14.20
CA ARG A 200 13.45 11.68 14.91
C ARG A 200 13.01 10.59 13.94
N SER A 201 12.86 9.36 14.43
CA SER A 201 12.21 8.29 13.67
C SER A 201 10.80 8.70 13.20
N ASN A 202 10.41 8.21 12.02
CA ASN A 202 9.10 8.46 11.45
C ASN A 202 8.10 7.42 11.97
N VAL A 203 6.98 7.89 12.54
CA VAL A 203 5.98 7.01 13.17
C VAL A 203 5.33 6.03 12.19
N ILE A 204 5.08 6.46 10.95
CA ILE A 204 4.43 5.66 9.92
C ILE A 204 5.40 4.59 9.41
N GLN A 205 6.64 4.97 9.11
CA GLN A 205 7.67 4.01 8.69
C GLN A 205 8.01 3.01 9.79
N THR A 206 8.01 3.45 11.04
CA THR A 206 8.19 2.55 12.19
C THR A 206 7.02 1.58 12.32
N SER A 207 5.76 2.05 12.17
CA SER A 207 4.59 1.18 12.29
C SER A 207 4.50 0.12 11.18
N TRP A 208 4.93 0.45 9.95
CA TRP A 208 5.04 -0.53 8.87
C TRP A 208 5.94 -1.70 9.25
N LEU A 209 7.12 -1.43 9.80
CA LEU A 209 8.08 -2.49 10.12
C LEU A 209 7.75 -3.28 11.37
N LEU A 210 7.04 -2.68 12.33
CA LEU A 210 6.51 -3.44 13.48
C LEU A 210 5.35 -4.35 13.09
N TRP A 211 4.72 -4.11 11.94
CA TRP A 211 3.67 -4.95 11.38
C TRP A 211 4.22 -5.96 10.34
N ALA A 212 5.50 -5.90 9.98
CA ALA A 212 6.14 -6.81 9.02
C ALA A 212 6.67 -8.07 9.69
#